data_AF-A0A3G8R7G3-F1
#
_entry.id   AF-A0A3G8R7G3-F1
#
_cell.length_a   1.000
_cell.length_b   1.000
_cell.length_c   1.000
_cell.angle_alpha   90.00
_cell.angle_beta   90.00
_cell.angle_gamma   90.00
#
_symmetry.space_group_name_H-M   'P 1'
#
loop_
_entity.id
_entity.type
_entity.pdbx_description
1 polymer ?
#
loop_
_entity_poly.entity_id
_entity_poly.type
_entity_poly.pdbx_seq_one_letter_code
_entity_poly.pdbx_strand_id
1 'polypeptide(L)'
;MHENHLSYKAAAKKHDVQDRSIRNWERIYRNEGPEGLYMEQRGRTASKEPQKELEANESVIDELIKENQRLRMEVTYLKKLNALVQEKNSLQTTTKLL
;
A
#
# COMPACT_ATOMS: atom_id res chain seq x y z
N MET A 1 -14.91 10.54 5.83
CA MET A 1 -15.93 11.20 6.69
C MET A 1 -15.78 10.86 8.16
N HIS A 2 -15.59 9.59 8.50
CA HIS A 2 -15.58 9.16 9.90
C HIS A 2 -14.31 9.55 10.67
N GLU A 3 -13.15 9.57 10.04
CA GLU A 3 -11.88 9.98 10.68
C GLU A 3 -11.82 11.49 10.95
N ASN A 4 -12.39 12.31 10.06
CA ASN A 4 -12.43 13.77 10.19
C ASN A 4 -13.78 14.28 10.77
N HIS A 5 -14.66 13.37 11.21
CA HIS A 5 -16.03 13.64 11.70
C HIS A 5 -16.85 14.64 10.86
N LEU A 6 -16.59 14.72 9.56
CA LEU A 6 -17.31 15.59 8.64
C LEU A 6 -18.60 14.89 8.21
N SER A 7 -19.70 15.64 8.20
CA SER A 7 -20.93 15.17 7.55
C SER A 7 -20.77 15.23 6.03
N TYR A 8 -21.57 14.42 5.32
CA TYR A 8 -21.63 14.45 3.85
C TYR A 8 -21.83 15.87 3.30
N LYS A 9 -22.75 16.63 3.90
CA LYS A 9 -23.04 18.01 3.52
C LYS A 9 -21.84 18.94 3.73
N ALA A 10 -21.11 18.75 4.82
CA ALA A 10 -19.96 19.58 5.15
C ALA A 10 -18.81 19.36 4.14
N ALA A 11 -18.49 18.12 3.79
CA ALA A 11 -17.45 17.89 2.78
C ALA A 11 -17.92 18.23 1.37
N ALA A 12 -19.20 18.00 1.04
CA ALA A 12 -19.78 18.42 -0.23
C ALA A 12 -19.61 19.93 -0.44
N LYS A 13 -19.91 20.73 0.60
CA LYS A 13 -19.68 22.19 0.58
C LYS A 13 -18.19 22.54 0.49
N LYS A 14 -17.32 21.84 1.21
CA LYS A 14 -15.87 22.07 1.18
C LYS A 14 -15.26 21.85 -0.20
N HIS A 15 -15.78 20.86 -0.94
CA HIS A 15 -15.26 20.44 -2.23
C HIS A 15 -16.12 20.91 -3.41
N ASP A 16 -17.11 21.77 -3.17
CA ASP A 16 -18.04 22.31 -4.15
C ASP A 16 -18.67 21.24 -5.08
N VAL A 17 -19.10 20.14 -4.47
CA VAL A 17 -19.74 19.02 -5.16
C VAL A 17 -21.07 18.67 -4.53
N GLN A 18 -21.89 17.89 -5.24
CA GLN A 18 -23.12 17.36 -4.69
C GLN A 18 -22.82 16.33 -3.59
N ASP A 19 -23.58 16.43 -2.51
CA ASP A 19 -23.55 15.48 -1.39
C ASP A 19 -23.78 14.02 -1.82
N ARG A 20 -24.62 13.82 -2.86
CA ARG A 20 -24.82 12.51 -3.49
C ARG A 20 -23.54 11.94 -4.09
N SER A 21 -22.71 12.78 -4.72
CA SER A 21 -21.44 12.35 -5.32
C SER A 21 -20.48 11.84 -4.24
N ILE A 22 -20.37 12.57 -3.13
CA ILE A 22 -19.54 12.15 -1.99
C ILE A 22 -19.99 10.80 -1.43
N ARG A 23 -21.31 10.59 -1.23
CA ARG A 23 -21.85 9.32 -0.74
C ARG A 23 -21.57 8.17 -1.69
N ASN A 24 -21.71 8.39 -2.99
CA ASN A 24 -21.42 7.38 -4.00
C ASN A 24 -19.92 7.03 -4.01
N TRP A 25 -19.04 8.04 -4.00
CA TRP A 25 -17.60 7.83 -3.96
C TRP A 25 -17.15 7.09 -2.72
N GLU A 26 -17.69 7.43 -1.54
CA GLU A 26 -17.34 6.69 -0.32
C GLU A 26 -17.79 5.24 -0.39
N ARG A 27 -18.98 4.96 -0.92
CA ARG A 27 -19.46 3.58 -1.11
C ARG A 27 -18.55 2.79 -2.04
N ILE A 28 -18.17 3.38 -3.18
CA ILE A 28 -17.26 2.77 -4.15
C ILE A 28 -15.91 2.49 -3.49
N TYR A 29 -15.32 3.50 -2.84
CA TYR A 29 -14.03 3.37 -2.18
C TYR A 29 -14.00 2.28 -1.11
N ARG A 30 -15.08 2.13 -0.32
CA ARG A 30 -15.15 1.08 0.70
C ARG A 30 -15.29 -0.33 0.14
N ASN A 31 -15.97 -0.48 -0.99
CA ASN A 31 -16.28 -1.78 -1.55
C ASN A 31 -15.21 -2.25 -2.55
N GLU A 32 -14.67 -1.32 -3.33
CA GLU A 32 -13.82 -1.58 -4.51
C GLU A 32 -12.42 -0.97 -4.35
N GLY A 33 -12.19 -0.20 -3.29
CA GLY A 33 -10.93 0.53 -3.11
C GLY A 33 -10.82 1.78 -4.01
N PRO A 34 -9.64 2.43 -4.05
CA PRO A 34 -9.40 3.56 -4.93
C PRO A 34 -9.66 3.23 -6.41
N GLU A 35 -9.44 1.97 -6.82
CA GLU A 35 -9.52 1.60 -8.23
C GLU A 35 -10.95 1.64 -8.78
N GLY A 36 -11.94 1.35 -7.93
CA GLY A 36 -13.34 1.50 -8.29
C GLY A 36 -13.72 2.95 -8.67
N LEU A 37 -12.99 3.96 -8.20
CA LEU A 37 -13.25 5.36 -8.57
C LEU A 37 -12.76 5.71 -9.98
N TYR A 38 -11.80 4.94 -10.53
CA TYR A 38 -11.28 5.13 -11.88
C TYR A 38 -12.09 4.35 -12.92
N MET A 39 -12.95 3.42 -12.50
CA MET A 39 -13.79 2.64 -13.41
C MET A 39 -15.03 3.44 -13.86
N GLU A 40 -15.24 3.54 -15.18
CA GLU A 40 -16.42 4.18 -15.75
C GLU A 40 -17.66 3.28 -15.59
N GLN A 41 -18.49 3.57 -14.58
CA GLN A 41 -19.74 2.84 -14.29
C GLN A 41 -20.99 3.40 -15.00
N ARG A 42 -20.85 4.40 -15.89
CA ARG A 42 -21.99 5.05 -16.56
C ARG A 42 -22.40 4.29 -17.83
N GLY A 43 -23.62 3.75 -17.83
CA GLY A 43 -24.24 3.14 -19.01
C GLY A 43 -23.64 1.79 -19.41
N ARG A 44 -24.14 1.19 -20.50
CA ARG A 44 -23.58 -0.04 -21.07
C ARG A 44 -22.43 0.34 -21.99
N THR A 45 -21.20 0.25 -21.49
CA THR A 45 -20.01 0.35 -22.34
C THR A 45 -19.87 -0.95 -23.12
N ALA A 46 -20.17 -0.90 -24.42
CA ALA A 46 -19.75 -1.93 -25.36
C ALA A 46 -18.30 -1.64 -25.75
N SER A 47 -17.36 -1.86 -24.83
CA SER A 47 -15.94 -1.83 -25.18
C SER A 47 -15.23 -2.96 -24.45
N LYS A 48 -14.53 -3.78 -25.22
CA LYS A 48 -13.65 -4.81 -24.69
C LYS A 48 -12.49 -4.12 -23.95
N GLU A 49 -12.57 -4.16 -22.62
CA GLU A 49 -11.46 -4.34 -21.65
C GLU A 49 -10.43 -3.23 -21.36
N PRO A 50 -9.76 -3.39 -20.19
CA PRO A 50 -8.33 -3.67 -20.26
C PRO A 50 -7.92 -4.83 -19.33
N GLN A 51 -8.29 -6.09 -19.64
CA GLN A 51 -7.69 -7.27 -18.97
C GLN A 51 -6.17 -7.20 -19.01
N LYS A 52 -5.60 -6.65 -20.08
CA LYS A 52 -4.16 -6.50 -20.26
C LYS A 52 -3.48 -5.56 -19.26
N GLU A 53 -4.16 -4.52 -18.77
CA GLU A 53 -3.62 -3.66 -17.68
C GLU A 53 -3.73 -4.36 -16.33
N LEU A 54 -4.82 -5.09 -16.08
CA LEU A 54 -5.00 -5.87 -14.86
C LEU A 54 -3.93 -6.96 -14.73
N GLU A 55 -3.66 -7.71 -15.81
CA GLU A 55 -2.61 -8.72 -15.88
C GLU A 55 -1.20 -8.11 -15.72
N ALA A 56 -0.95 -6.95 -16.34
CA ALA A 56 0.31 -6.23 -16.16
C ALA A 56 0.50 -5.76 -14.72
N ASN A 57 -0.55 -5.26 -14.08
CA ASN A 57 -0.52 -4.85 -12.68
C ASN A 57 -0.31 -6.04 -11.73
N GLU A 58 -0.93 -7.19 -12.01
CA GLU A 58 -0.73 -8.42 -11.24
C GLU A 58 0.72 -8.90 -11.33
N SER A 59 1.33 -8.86 -12.53
CA SER A 59 2.75 -9.16 -12.73
C SER A 59 3.66 -8.23 -11.91
N VAL A 60 3.37 -6.93 -11.88
CA VAL A 60 4.15 -5.95 -11.10
C VAL A 60 4.02 -6.20 -9.60
N ILE A 61 2.81 -6.53 -9.13
CA ILE A 61 2.57 -6.87 -7.72
C ILE A 61 3.37 -8.12 -7.31
N ASP A 62 3.37 -9.15 -8.15
CA ASP A 62 4.14 -10.38 -7.90
C ASP A 62 5.65 -10.13 -7.84
N GLU A 63 6.17 -9.30 -8.75
CA GLU A 63 7.57 -8.87 -8.72
C GLU A 63 7.90 -8.11 -7.43
N LEU A 64 7.01 -7.19 -7.02
CA LEU A 64 7.20 -6.42 -5.80
C LEU A 64 7.15 -7.29 -4.53
N ILE A 65 6.30 -8.32 -4.51
CA ILE A 65 6.24 -9.30 -3.42
C ILE A 65 7.56 -10.07 -3.32
N LYS A 66 8.08 -10.57 -4.45
CA LYS A 66 9.38 -11.28 -4.50
C LYS A 66 10.51 -10.39 -4.02
N GLU A 67 10.55 -9.14 -4.45
CA GLU A 67 11.57 -8.19 -4.01
C GLU A 67 11.44 -7.87 -2.53
N ASN A 68 10.21 -7.70 -2.00
CA ASN A 68 10.01 -7.50 -0.57
C ASN A 68 10.50 -8.69 0.26
N GLN A 69 10.26 -9.92 -0.20
CA GLN A 69 10.77 -11.13 0.43
C GLN A 69 12.30 -11.19 0.39
N ARG A 70 12.92 -10.87 -0.75
CA ARG A 70 14.38 -10.76 -0.90
C ARG A 70 14.97 -9.76 0.09
N LEU A 71 14.41 -8.55 0.15
CA LEU A 71 14.84 -7.49 1.05
C LEU A 71 14.68 -7.88 2.53
N ARG A 72 13.59 -8.58 2.89
CA ARG A 72 13.41 -9.09 4.26
C ARG A 72 14.51 -10.08 4.64
N MET A 73 14.88 -10.99 3.74
CA MET A 73 15.98 -11.93 3.98
C MET A 73 17.34 -11.23 4.08
N GLU A 74 17.58 -10.23 3.23
CA GLU A 74 18.81 -9.43 3.28
C GLU A 74 18.94 -8.67 4.61
N VAL A 75 17.85 -8.03 5.06
CA VAL A 75 17.81 -7.33 6.35
C VAL A 75 18.02 -8.29 7.53
N THR A 76 17.42 -9.49 7.52
CA THR A 76 17.62 -10.46 8.61
C THR A 76 19.05 -10.99 8.64
N TYR A 77 19.63 -11.27 7.47
CA TYR A 77 21.03 -11.68 7.35
C TYR A 77 21.98 -10.61 7.90
N LEU A 78 21.82 -9.35 7.48
CA LEU A 78 22.65 -8.24 7.93
C LEU A 78 22.53 -8.00 9.44
N LYS A 79 21.31 -8.13 10.01
CA LYS A 79 21.11 -8.06 11.47
C LYS A 79 21.86 -9.15 12.21
N LYS A 80 21.80 -10.39 11.73
CA LYS A 80 22.52 -11.52 12.34
C LYS A 80 24.03 -11.35 12.23
N LEU A 81 24.53 -10.90 11.08
CA LEU A 81 25.95 -10.62 10.88
C LEU A 81 26.44 -9.54 11.85
N ASN A 82 25.69 -8.44 11.97
CA ASN A 82 26.05 -7.35 12.89
C ASN A 82 26.09 -7.84 14.34
N ALA A 83 25.13 -8.66 14.77
CA ALA A 83 25.13 -9.24 16.11
C ALA A 83 26.39 -10.08 16.39
N LEU A 84 26.81 -10.93 15.44
CA LEU A 84 28.03 -11.75 15.57
C LEU A 84 29.30 -10.89 15.63
N VAL A 85 29.37 -9.83 14.83
CA VAL A 85 30.50 -8.90 14.84
C VAL A 85 30.58 -8.16 16.18
N GLN A 86 29.44 -7.72 16.72
CA GLN A 86 29.37 -7.08 18.03
C GLN A 86 29.81 -8.02 19.15
N GLU A 87 29.35 -9.27 19.13
CA GLU A 87 29.77 -10.31 20.08
C GLU A 87 31.29 -10.52 20.03
N LYS A 88 31.86 -10.72 18.84
CA LYS A 88 33.31 -10.89 18.66
C LYS A 88 34.11 -9.69 19.20
N ASN A 89 33.68 -8.47 18.91
CA ASN A 89 34.36 -7.26 19.37
C ASN A 89 34.31 -7.13 20.91
N SER A 90 33.18 -7.50 21.52
CA SER A 90 33.04 -7.50 22.97
C SER A 90 34.02 -8.48 23.64
N LEU A 91 34.15 -9.70 23.10
CA LEU A 91 35.10 -10.71 23.58
C LEU A 91 36.56 -10.27 23.41
N GLN A 92 36.91 -9.69 22.27
CA GLN A 92 38.28 -9.18 22.07
C GLN A 92 38.62 -8.04 23.03
N THR A 93 37.63 -7.20 23.38
CA THR A 93 37.84 -6.10 24.32
C THR A 93 38.02 -6.63 25.74
N THR A 94 37.22 -7.59 26.18
CA THR A 94 37.37 -8.21 27.52
C THR A 94 38.68 -8.98 27.65
N THR A 95 39.11 -9.70 26.60
CA THR A 95 40.38 -10.45 26.62
C THR A 95 41.61 -9.52 26.66
N LYS A 96 41.52 -8.31 26.08
CA LYS A 96 42.60 -7.32 26.14
C LYS A 96 42.70 -6.58 27.49
N LEU A 97 41.66 -6.66 28.31
CA LEU A 97 41.58 -6.01 29.62
C LEU A 97 41.94 -6.95 30.78
N LEU A 98 42.18 -8.23 30.50
CA LEU A 98 42.71 -9.25 31.42
C LEU A 98 44.21 -9.46 31.17
#